data_AF-A0A972IC88-F1
#
_entry.id   AF-A0A972IC88-F1
#
_cell.length_a   1.000
_cell.length_b   1.000
_cell.length_c   1.000
_cell.angle_alpha   90.00
_cell.angle_beta   90.00
_cell.angle_gamma   90.00
#
_symmetry.space_group_name_H-M   'P 1'
#
loop_
_entity.id
_entity.type
_entity.pdbx_description
1 polymer ?
#
loop_
_entity_poly.entity_id
_entity_poly.type
_entity_poly.pdbx_seq_one_letter_code
_entity_poly.pdbx_strand_id
1 'polypeptide(L)'
;MVNHSETKLDALFAIVDHGLEDVLTNVFKNNDAPILLLTHGKGSAKSAVYEILGYGGPKKTVSISVQTKRMTNYLLKQLQDCIDFSKPGTGIAFTVNVSSVSSILSGICVQAEENLKIGSEDMPLTSKEPYHLIVTIVNSGFYDQVMEAAKKAGAGGGTVVHARGLGSKEAKKYLGITIQPEKDLVLILAPKEKKLAIMESITHE
;
A
#
# COMPACT_ATOMS: atom_id res chain seq x y z
N MET A 1 7.44 34.54 -10.19
CA MET A 1 6.81 33.63 -9.23
C MET A 1 6.44 32.37 -9.99
N VAL A 2 7.10 31.25 -9.71
CA VAL A 2 6.77 29.97 -10.36
C VAL A 2 5.43 29.51 -9.78
N ASN A 3 4.45 29.34 -10.67
CA ASN A 3 3.09 28.98 -10.30
C ASN A 3 3.07 27.48 -9.96
N HIS A 4 3.29 27.11 -8.70
CA HIS A 4 3.32 25.72 -8.22
C HIS A 4 1.92 25.06 -8.13
N SER A 5 0.95 25.48 -8.95
CA SER A 5 -0.47 25.16 -8.77
C SER A 5 -0.94 23.85 -9.42
N GLU A 6 -0.08 23.05 -10.07
CA GLU A 6 -0.53 21.84 -10.79
C GLU A 6 0.38 20.60 -10.68
N THR A 7 1.29 20.53 -9.71
CA THR A 7 2.10 19.31 -9.55
C THR A 7 1.25 18.17 -8.99
N LYS A 8 0.92 17.20 -9.84
CA LYS A 8 0.23 15.97 -9.43
C LYS A 8 1.15 15.12 -8.57
N LEU A 9 0.66 14.75 -7.39
CA LEU A 9 1.33 13.80 -6.50
C LEU A 9 0.70 12.42 -6.64
N ASP A 10 1.56 11.41 -6.49
CA ASP A 10 1.16 10.01 -6.47
C ASP A 10 1.55 9.42 -5.11
N ALA A 11 0.68 8.58 -4.57
CA ALA A 11 1.00 7.71 -3.45
C ALA A 11 1.57 6.39 -4.02
N LEU A 12 2.84 6.11 -3.76
CA LEU A 12 3.47 4.85 -4.13
C LEU A 12 3.33 3.86 -2.99
N PHE A 13 2.66 2.75 -3.27
CA PHE A 13 2.56 1.59 -2.40
C PHE A 13 3.59 0.56 -2.84
N ALA A 14 4.33 0.01 -1.90
CA ALA A 14 5.09 -1.22 -2.12
C ALA A 14 4.79 -2.19 -0.99
N ILE A 15 4.45 -3.42 -1.36
CA ILE A 15 4.14 -4.52 -0.46
C ILE A 15 5.13 -5.63 -0.80
N VAL A 16 6.16 -5.77 0.02
CA VAL A 16 7.28 -6.67 -0.24
C VAL A 16 7.34 -7.78 0.77
N ASP A 17 8.03 -8.87 0.44
CA ASP A 17 8.39 -9.84 1.47
C ASP A 17 9.22 -9.21 2.57
N HIS A 18 8.97 -9.60 3.83
CA HIS A 18 9.63 -8.98 4.97
C HIS A 18 11.17 -9.07 4.90
N GLY A 19 11.73 -10.11 4.27
CA GLY A 19 13.18 -10.23 4.06
C GLY A 19 13.78 -9.16 3.15
N LEU A 20 12.97 -8.40 2.42
CA LEU A 20 13.39 -7.35 1.48
C LEU A 20 13.19 -5.93 2.05
N GLU A 21 12.85 -5.81 3.33
CA GLU A 21 12.60 -4.52 4.00
C GLU A 21 13.80 -3.57 3.94
N ASP A 22 15.01 -4.08 4.13
CA ASP A 22 16.22 -3.25 4.06
C ASP A 22 16.44 -2.70 2.65
N VAL A 23 16.22 -3.53 1.63
CA VAL A 23 16.32 -3.12 0.22
C VAL A 23 15.30 -2.03 -0.08
N LEU A 24 14.03 -2.26 0.30
CA LEU A 24 12.95 -1.29 0.15
C LEU A 24 13.29 0.05 0.82
N THR A 25 13.70 -0.02 2.09
CA THR A 25 13.98 1.17 2.91
C THR A 25 15.18 1.95 2.38
N ASN A 26 16.22 1.25 1.92
CA ASN A 26 17.41 1.88 1.34
C ASN A 26 17.09 2.63 0.04
N VAL A 27 16.20 2.09 -0.81
CA VAL A 27 15.76 2.80 -2.02
C VAL A 27 15.10 4.13 -1.68
N PHE A 28 14.24 4.19 -0.66
CA PHE A 28 13.64 5.48 -0.27
C PHE A 28 14.62 6.42 0.45
N LYS A 29 15.47 5.89 1.34
CA LYS A 29 16.45 6.69 2.09
C LYS A 29 17.51 7.31 1.18
N ASN A 30 18.05 6.54 0.23
CA ASN A 30 19.09 7.02 -0.69
C ASN A 30 18.59 8.09 -1.67
N ASN A 31 17.27 8.23 -1.77
CA ASN A 31 16.62 9.18 -2.65
C ASN A 31 15.81 10.23 -1.87
N ASP A 32 16.13 10.42 -0.58
CA ASP A 32 15.56 11.46 0.28
C ASP A 32 14.03 11.59 0.17
N ALA A 33 13.33 10.44 0.16
CA ALA A 33 11.88 10.41 0.01
C ALA A 33 11.21 11.23 1.13
N PRO A 34 10.44 12.27 0.79
CA PRO A 34 10.01 13.27 1.77
C PRO A 34 9.00 12.74 2.78
N ILE A 35 8.17 11.79 2.34
CA ILE A 35 7.10 11.19 3.14
C ILE A 35 7.14 9.69 2.88
N LEU A 36 7.47 8.93 3.93
CA LEU A 36 7.47 7.47 3.90
C LEU A 36 6.83 6.95 5.18
N LEU A 37 5.74 6.20 5.03
CA LEU A 37 5.16 5.39 6.08
C LEU A 37 5.57 3.94 5.86
N LEU A 38 6.12 3.30 6.89
CA LEU A 38 6.46 1.89 6.90
C LEU A 38 5.66 1.17 7.98
N THR A 39 5.10 0.01 7.62
CA THR A 39 4.39 -0.88 8.55
C THR A 39 4.56 -2.34 8.10
N HIS A 40 4.14 -3.28 8.94
CA HIS A 40 4.14 -4.69 8.61
C HIS A 40 2.71 -5.18 8.34
N GLY A 41 2.62 -6.18 7.48
CA GLY A 41 1.37 -6.88 7.19
C GLY A 41 1.56 -8.37 7.02
N LYS A 42 0.46 -9.06 6.73
CA LYS A 42 0.42 -10.49 6.40
C LYS A 42 -0.25 -10.67 5.05
N GLY A 43 0.40 -11.40 4.14
CA GLY A 43 -0.19 -11.74 2.85
C GLY A 43 -1.23 -12.85 2.98
N SER A 44 -2.29 -12.81 2.19
CA SER A 44 -3.34 -13.85 2.17
C SER A 44 -3.38 -14.68 0.89
N ALA A 45 -2.43 -14.47 -0.03
CA ALA A 45 -2.23 -15.30 -1.20
C ALA A 45 -1.79 -16.71 -0.76
N LYS A 46 -2.37 -17.75 -1.38
CA LYS A 46 -2.14 -19.15 -0.97
C LYS A 46 -0.68 -19.54 -1.11
N SER A 47 -0.16 -20.21 -0.08
CA SER A 47 1.13 -20.90 -0.11
C SER A 47 1.00 -22.25 0.58
N ALA A 48 1.22 -23.33 -0.17
CA ALA A 48 1.05 -24.70 0.32
C ALA A 48 1.91 -24.98 1.57
N VAL A 49 3.11 -24.42 1.64
CA VAL A 49 4.02 -24.59 2.77
C VAL A 49 3.46 -23.95 4.05
N TYR A 50 2.92 -22.74 3.93
CA TYR A 50 2.36 -22.02 5.08
C TYR A 50 1.07 -22.65 5.59
N GLU A 51 0.25 -23.18 4.69
CA GLU A 51 -0.96 -23.95 5.03
C GLU A 51 -0.60 -25.25 5.77
N ILE A 52 0.38 -26.01 5.27
CA ILE A 52 0.85 -27.26 5.92
C ILE A 52 1.41 -27.00 7.32
N LEU A 53 2.21 -25.94 7.48
CA LEU A 53 2.89 -25.66 8.74
C LEU A 53 2.03 -24.87 9.74
N GLY A 54 0.83 -24.43 9.35
CA GLY A 54 -0.06 -23.64 10.21
C GLY A 54 0.46 -22.24 10.56
N TYR A 55 1.43 -21.70 9.81
CA TYR A 55 2.06 -20.39 10.09
C TYR A 55 1.22 -19.18 9.63
N GLY A 56 0.02 -19.39 9.08
CA GLY A 56 -0.80 -18.32 8.53
C GLY A 56 -0.23 -17.75 7.22
N GLY A 57 -0.35 -16.45 6.99
CA GLY A 57 0.16 -15.79 5.78
C GLY A 57 1.64 -15.38 5.86
N PRO A 58 2.36 -15.26 4.73
CA PRO A 58 3.73 -14.73 4.74
C PRO A 58 3.77 -13.31 5.31
N LYS A 59 4.75 -13.03 6.16
CA LYS A 59 4.98 -11.67 6.70
C LYS A 59 5.43 -10.75 5.56
N LYS A 60 4.82 -9.57 5.50
CA LYS A 60 5.08 -8.54 4.49
C LYS A 60 5.49 -7.24 5.14
N THR A 61 6.24 -6.44 4.40
CA THR A 61 6.52 -5.04 4.72
C THR A 61 5.76 -4.17 3.73
N VAL A 62 5.01 -3.20 4.25
CA VAL A 62 4.17 -2.29 3.48
C VAL A 62 4.74 -0.89 3.63
N SER A 63 5.13 -0.28 2.51
CA SER A 63 5.45 1.14 2.44
C SER A 63 4.38 1.93 1.71
N ILE A 64 4.09 3.11 2.22
CA ILE A 64 3.28 4.13 1.54
C ILE A 64 4.11 5.41 1.50
N SER A 65 4.50 5.85 0.33
CA SER A 65 5.20 7.12 0.15
C SER A 65 4.38 8.06 -0.71
N VAL A 66 4.55 9.37 -0.51
CA VAL A 66 3.87 10.39 -1.30
C VAL A 66 4.94 11.30 -1.90
N GLN A 67 4.94 11.39 -3.23
CA GLN A 67 5.89 12.24 -3.95
C GLN A 67 5.31 12.68 -5.29
N THR A 68 6.07 13.46 -6.06
CA THR A 68 5.69 13.85 -7.41
C THR A 68 5.65 12.64 -8.35
N LYS A 69 4.96 12.79 -9.48
CA LYS A 69 4.92 11.74 -10.51
C LYS A 69 6.30 11.36 -11.06
N ARG A 70 7.18 12.34 -11.25
CA ARG A 70 8.54 12.08 -11.76
C ARG A 70 9.38 11.29 -10.76
N MET A 71 9.38 11.70 -9.49
CA MET A 71 10.06 10.95 -8.43
C MET A 71 9.46 9.55 -8.25
N THR A 72 8.14 9.41 -8.36
CA THR A 72 7.45 8.10 -8.29
C THR A 72 7.95 7.15 -9.38
N ASN A 73 8.04 7.61 -10.64
CA ASN A 73 8.55 6.78 -11.74
C ASN A 73 9.99 6.34 -11.49
N TYR A 74 10.81 7.26 -11.00
CA TYR A 74 12.20 6.99 -10.69
C TYR A 74 12.35 5.95 -9.56
N LEU A 75 11.63 6.13 -8.45
CA LEU A 75 11.62 5.19 -7.33
C LEU A 75 11.08 3.82 -7.74
N LEU A 76 10.01 3.78 -8.53
CA LEU A 76 9.44 2.52 -9.01
C LEU A 76 10.44 1.73 -9.89
N LYS A 77 11.21 2.43 -10.74
CA LYS A 77 12.29 1.81 -11.51
C LYS A 77 13.37 1.23 -10.60
N GLN A 78 13.86 2.00 -9.64
CA GLN A 78 14.87 1.53 -8.68
C GLN A 78 14.38 0.32 -7.87
N LEU A 79 13.11 0.33 -7.43
CA LEU A 79 12.51 -0.81 -6.75
C LEU A 79 12.45 -2.04 -7.68
N GLN A 80 12.03 -1.88 -8.93
CA GLN A 80 12.00 -2.98 -9.91
C GLN A 80 13.39 -3.56 -10.15
N ASP A 81 14.42 -2.72 -10.26
CA ASP A 81 15.79 -3.14 -10.50
C ASP A 81 16.40 -3.86 -9.29
N CYS A 82 16.07 -3.45 -8.06
CA CYS A 82 16.59 -4.06 -6.83
C CYS A 82 15.82 -5.29 -6.34
N ILE A 83 14.49 -5.34 -6.53
CA ILE A 83 13.60 -6.36 -5.95
C ILE A 83 13.11 -7.37 -6.98
N ASP A 84 12.94 -6.96 -8.24
CA ASP A 84 12.34 -7.75 -9.30
C ASP A 84 10.93 -8.30 -8.94
N PHE A 85 9.91 -7.46 -9.14
CA PHE A 85 8.50 -7.80 -8.87
C PHE A 85 7.91 -8.84 -9.83
N SER A 86 8.67 -9.33 -10.83
CA SER A 86 8.21 -10.40 -11.72
C SER A 86 8.28 -11.78 -11.07
N LYS A 87 9.08 -11.92 -9.99
CA LYS A 87 9.31 -13.20 -9.32
C LYS A 87 8.26 -13.48 -8.23
N PRO A 88 7.78 -14.72 -8.11
CA PRO A 88 6.93 -15.12 -6.99
C PRO A 88 7.61 -14.83 -5.66
N GLY A 89 6.85 -14.26 -4.73
CA GLY A 89 7.31 -14.04 -3.37
C GLY A 89 8.07 -12.74 -3.13
N THR A 90 8.40 -11.93 -4.13
CA THR A 90 9.10 -10.64 -3.91
C THR A 90 8.15 -9.53 -3.46
N GLY A 91 6.93 -9.50 -4.01
CA GLY A 91 5.91 -8.53 -3.64
C GLY A 91 5.26 -7.85 -4.83
N ILE A 92 4.66 -6.69 -4.59
CA ILE A 92 4.09 -5.81 -5.62
C ILE A 92 4.39 -4.35 -5.28
N ALA A 93 4.46 -3.50 -6.31
CA ALA A 93 4.46 -2.06 -6.17
C ALA A 93 3.44 -1.44 -7.15
N PHE A 94 2.71 -0.43 -6.70
CA PHE A 94 1.69 0.24 -7.50
C PHE A 94 1.45 1.66 -7.00
N THR A 95 0.87 2.51 -7.84
CA THR A 95 0.61 3.90 -7.51
C THR A 95 -0.88 4.17 -7.39
N VAL A 96 -1.24 5.12 -6.53
CA VAL A 96 -2.59 5.66 -6.40
C VAL A 96 -2.50 7.18 -6.57
N ASN A 97 -3.24 7.72 -7.53
CA ASN A 97 -3.27 9.16 -7.80
C ASN A 97 -3.83 9.91 -6.58
N VAL A 98 -3.14 10.97 -6.13
CA VAL A 98 -3.65 11.85 -5.06
C VAL A 98 -4.43 12.98 -5.70
N SER A 99 -5.74 13.04 -5.44
CA SER A 99 -6.62 14.06 -6.03
C SER A 99 -6.32 15.47 -5.55
N SER A 100 -5.93 15.60 -4.28
CA SER A 100 -5.67 16.88 -3.64
C SER A 100 -4.75 16.68 -2.43
N VAL A 101 -3.91 17.68 -2.20
CA VAL A 101 -2.94 17.70 -1.10
C VAL A 101 -2.78 19.14 -0.62
N SER A 102 -2.36 19.35 0.63
CA SER A 102 -2.02 20.70 1.09
C SER A 102 -0.83 21.27 0.31
N SER A 103 -0.83 22.59 0.09
CA SER A 103 0.26 23.29 -0.60
C SER A 103 1.62 23.10 0.07
N ILE A 104 1.63 22.95 1.40
CA ILE A 104 2.84 22.69 2.19
C ILE A 104 3.44 21.34 1.80
N LEU A 105 2.64 20.26 1.82
CA LEU A 105 3.12 18.93 1.44
C LEU A 105 3.52 18.89 -0.04
N SER A 106 2.77 19.56 -0.92
CA SER A 106 3.16 19.70 -2.32
C SER A 106 4.51 20.38 -2.48
N GLY A 107 4.78 21.47 -1.73
CA GLY A 107 6.05 22.18 -1.76
C GLY A 107 7.22 21.31 -1.31
N ILE A 108 7.04 20.55 -0.22
CA ILE A 108 8.04 19.60 0.28
C ILE A 108 8.37 18.54 -0.79
N CYS A 109 7.35 17.97 -1.44
CA CYS A 109 7.56 16.96 -2.48
C CYS A 109 8.29 17.50 -3.71
N VAL A 110 7.98 18.73 -4.14
CA VAL A 110 8.67 19.38 -5.27
C VAL A 110 10.13 19.67 -4.93
N GLN A 111 10.40 20.19 -3.73
CA GLN A 111 11.78 20.45 -3.27
C GLN A 111 12.61 19.17 -3.18
N ALA A 112 12.01 18.07 -2.70
CA ALA A 112 12.68 16.78 -2.67
C ALA A 112 13.05 16.30 -4.09
N GLU A 113 12.18 16.50 -5.08
CA GLU A 113 12.47 16.16 -6.47
C GLU A 113 13.63 16.98 -7.05
N GLU A 114 13.69 18.29 -6.78
CA GLU A 114 14.76 19.16 -7.29
C GLU A 114 16.16 18.75 -6.80
N ASN A 115 16.25 18.14 -5.61
CA ASN A 115 17.50 17.64 -5.05
C ASN A 115 17.94 16.31 -5.68
N LEU A 116 17.06 15.63 -6.40
CA LEU A 116 17.38 14.36 -7.05
C LEU A 116 18.09 14.59 -8.39
N LYS A 117 19.20 13.86 -8.59
CA LYS A 117 19.87 13.75 -9.89
C LYS A 117 19.11 12.77 -10.80
N ILE A 118 17.87 13.12 -11.16
CA ILE A 118 17.02 12.28 -12.01
C ILE A 118 17.49 12.43 -13.46
N GLY A 119 18.15 11.40 -13.99
CA GLY A 119 18.39 11.27 -15.44
C GLY A 119 17.09 11.25 -16.24
N SER A 120 17.16 11.66 -17.51
CA SER A 120 15.99 11.72 -18.41
C SER A 120 15.57 10.32 -18.84
N GLU A 121 14.85 9.61 -17.98
CA GLU A 121 14.24 8.33 -18.34
C GLU A 121 12.77 8.36 -17.94
N ASP A 122 11.96 8.78 -18.90
CA ASP A 122 10.51 8.65 -18.82
C ASP A 122 10.16 7.18 -18.95
N MET A 123 9.75 6.54 -17.85
CA MET A 123 8.97 5.31 -17.95
C MET A 123 7.57 5.69 -18.46
N PRO A 124 7.13 5.19 -19.63
CA PRO A 124 5.77 5.45 -20.08
C PRO A 124 4.80 4.68 -19.17
N LEU A 125 4.24 5.37 -18.18
CA LEU A 125 3.10 4.87 -17.44
C LEU A 125 1.92 4.78 -18.41
N THR A 126 1.42 3.58 -18.66
CA THR A 126 0.19 3.36 -19.42
C THR A 126 -0.97 4.11 -18.77
N SER A 127 -1.65 4.96 -19.54
CA SER A 127 -2.71 5.88 -19.09
C SER A 127 -4.04 5.21 -18.69
N LYS A 128 -4.13 3.88 -18.74
CA LYS A 128 -5.27 3.13 -18.19
C LYS A 128 -4.93 2.73 -16.77
N GLU A 129 -5.74 3.18 -15.81
CA GLU A 129 -5.78 2.66 -14.43
C GLU A 129 -6.41 1.24 -14.48
N PRO A 130 -5.60 0.17 -14.61
CA PRO A 130 -6.13 -1.17 -14.89
C PRO A 130 -6.59 -1.85 -13.60
N TYR A 131 -6.17 -1.31 -12.46
CA TYR A 131 -6.34 -1.88 -11.13
C TYR A 131 -6.91 -0.82 -10.20
N HIS A 132 -7.61 -1.28 -9.17
CA HIS A 132 -8.09 -0.48 -8.05
C HIS A 132 -7.59 -1.12 -6.76
N LEU A 133 -7.18 -0.28 -5.81
CA LEU A 133 -6.98 -0.70 -4.44
C LEU A 133 -8.34 -0.66 -3.71
N ILE A 134 -8.81 -1.80 -3.24
CA ILE A 134 -9.92 -1.92 -2.30
C ILE A 134 -9.31 -1.97 -0.90
N VAL A 135 -9.77 -1.08 -0.03
CA VAL A 135 -9.37 -1.03 1.38
C VAL A 135 -10.59 -1.33 2.23
N THR A 136 -10.53 -2.43 2.98
CA THR A 136 -11.59 -2.81 3.92
C THR A 136 -11.05 -2.71 5.34
N ILE A 137 -11.83 -2.12 6.25
CA ILE A 137 -11.48 -2.00 7.67
C ILE A 137 -12.48 -2.82 8.47
N VAL A 138 -11.99 -3.82 9.20
CA VAL A 138 -12.82 -4.67 10.08
C VAL A 138 -12.26 -4.71 11.50
N ASN A 139 -13.04 -5.24 12.44
CA ASN A 139 -12.52 -5.57 13.76
C ASN A 139 -11.43 -6.63 13.65
N SER A 140 -10.43 -6.57 14.52
CA SER A 140 -9.34 -7.54 14.46
C SER A 140 -9.86 -8.97 14.61
N GLY A 141 -9.36 -9.88 13.78
CA GLY A 141 -9.77 -11.29 13.72
C GLY A 141 -10.88 -11.59 12.70
N PHE A 142 -11.43 -10.58 12.01
CA PHE A 142 -12.46 -10.77 10.97
C PHE A 142 -11.92 -10.67 9.54
N TYR A 143 -10.61 -10.46 9.35
CA TYR A 143 -10.02 -10.32 8.02
C TYR A 143 -10.16 -11.59 7.15
N ASP A 144 -10.24 -12.78 7.77
CA ASP A 144 -10.39 -14.05 7.04
C ASP A 144 -11.74 -14.12 6.31
N GLN A 145 -12.82 -13.63 6.95
CA GLN A 145 -14.16 -13.56 6.34
C GLN A 145 -14.16 -12.62 5.13
N VAL A 146 -13.56 -11.43 5.29
CA VAL A 146 -13.36 -10.47 4.19
C VAL A 146 -12.60 -11.12 3.04
N MET A 147 -11.52 -11.83 3.34
CA MET A 147 -10.72 -12.49 2.29
C MET A 147 -11.43 -13.68 1.66
N GLU A 148 -12.27 -14.41 2.38
CA GLU A 148 -13.08 -15.50 1.84
C GLU A 148 -14.11 -14.96 0.84
N ALA A 149 -14.89 -13.95 1.23
CA ALA A 149 -15.81 -13.25 0.36
C ALA A 149 -15.11 -12.68 -0.89
N ALA A 150 -14.01 -11.96 -0.69
CA ALA A 150 -13.25 -11.39 -1.80
C ALA A 150 -12.72 -12.46 -2.77
N LYS A 151 -12.22 -13.58 -2.26
CA LYS A 151 -11.73 -14.71 -3.07
C LYS A 151 -12.86 -15.39 -3.84
N LYS A 152 -14.06 -15.55 -3.25
CA LYS A 152 -15.27 -16.05 -3.95
C LYS A 152 -15.61 -15.16 -5.15
N ALA A 153 -15.44 -13.85 -5.02
CA ALA A 153 -15.63 -12.87 -6.10
C ALA A 153 -14.40 -12.72 -7.05
N GLY A 154 -13.37 -13.55 -6.89
CA GLY A 154 -12.23 -13.63 -7.82
C GLY A 154 -11.04 -12.74 -7.49
N ALA A 155 -10.90 -12.27 -6.24
CA ALA A 155 -9.67 -11.64 -5.75
C ALA A 155 -8.51 -12.65 -5.67
N GLY A 156 -7.31 -12.25 -6.10
CA GLY A 156 -6.11 -13.10 -6.05
C GLY A 156 -5.51 -13.26 -4.64
N GLY A 157 -5.88 -12.37 -3.72
CA GLY A 157 -5.32 -12.27 -2.38
C GLY A 157 -5.39 -10.84 -1.89
N GLY A 158 -4.77 -10.58 -0.74
CA GLY A 158 -4.67 -9.27 -0.14
C GLY A 158 -3.55 -9.22 0.90
N THR A 159 -3.35 -8.04 1.46
CA THR A 159 -2.40 -7.82 2.55
C THR A 159 -3.15 -7.24 3.74
N VAL A 160 -2.98 -7.86 4.91
CA VAL A 160 -3.62 -7.46 6.15
C VAL A 160 -2.64 -6.67 6.98
N VAL A 161 -2.99 -5.46 7.38
CA VAL A 161 -2.22 -4.61 8.29
C VAL A 161 -3.00 -4.48 9.59
N HIS A 162 -2.40 -4.89 10.71
CA HIS A 162 -2.99 -4.72 12.03
C HIS A 162 -2.86 -3.27 12.48
N ALA A 163 -3.95 -2.69 12.98
CA ALA A 163 -4.06 -1.28 13.32
C ALA A 163 -4.93 -1.06 14.57
N ARG A 164 -5.01 0.20 15.01
CA ARG A 164 -5.90 0.64 16.10
C ARG A 164 -6.88 1.68 15.59
N GLY A 165 -8.15 1.54 15.94
CA GLY A 165 -9.18 2.51 15.62
C GLY A 165 -9.18 3.68 16.61
N LEU A 166 -9.17 4.91 16.09
CA LEU A 166 -9.23 6.13 16.91
C LEU A 166 -10.65 6.69 17.08
N GLY A 167 -11.61 6.28 16.24
CA GLY A 167 -12.83 7.04 15.96
C GLY A 167 -14.17 6.41 16.35
N SER A 168 -14.22 5.42 17.25
CA SER A 168 -15.50 4.80 17.58
C SER A 168 -16.06 5.26 18.93
N LYS A 169 -17.39 5.30 19.03
CA LYS A 169 -18.11 5.24 20.32
C LYS A 169 -17.72 4.01 21.17
N GLU A 170 -16.91 3.09 20.62
CA GLU A 170 -16.41 1.87 21.25
C GLU A 170 -15.11 2.09 22.03
N ALA A 171 -14.49 3.28 21.95
CA ALA A 171 -13.39 3.66 22.83
C ALA A 171 -13.88 3.74 24.27
N LYS A 172 -13.90 2.58 24.94
CA LYS A 172 -14.41 2.43 26.31
C LYS A 172 -13.32 2.86 27.28
N LYS A 173 -13.70 3.70 28.24
CA LYS A 173 -12.91 3.86 29.47
C LYS A 173 -13.18 2.64 30.34
N TYR A 174 -12.17 1.80 30.49
CA TYR A 174 -12.19 0.70 31.44
C TYR A 174 -11.12 0.97 32.48
N LEU A 175 -11.51 1.04 33.76
CA LEU A 175 -10.58 1.33 34.88
C LEU A 175 -9.75 2.62 34.70
N GLY A 176 -10.33 3.66 34.10
CA GLY A 176 -9.63 4.92 33.84
C GLY A 176 -8.68 4.92 32.63
N ILE A 177 -8.55 3.80 31.93
CA ILE A 177 -7.71 3.65 30.73
C ILE A 177 -8.61 3.68 29.48
N THR A 178 -8.23 4.44 28.47
CA THR A 178 -8.90 4.44 27.16
C THR A 178 -8.45 3.23 26.36
N ILE A 179 -9.35 2.26 26.14
CA ILE A 179 -9.07 1.10 25.28
C ILE A 179 -9.46 1.45 23.85
N GLN A 180 -8.48 1.47 22.95
CA GLN A 180 -8.70 1.63 21.51
C GLN A 180 -8.99 0.26 20.88
N PRO A 181 -10.05 0.12 20.07
CA PRO A 181 -10.35 -1.15 19.42
C PRO A 181 -9.27 -1.52 18.40
N GLU A 182 -8.85 -2.78 18.41
CA GLU A 182 -7.99 -3.34 17.37
C GLU A 182 -8.78 -3.51 16.07
N LYS A 183 -8.15 -3.13 14.96
CA LYS A 183 -8.73 -3.19 13.62
C LYS A 183 -7.76 -3.87 12.67
N ASP A 184 -8.28 -4.50 11.64
CA ASP A 184 -7.51 -5.03 10.53
C ASP A 184 -7.83 -4.24 9.26
N LEU A 185 -6.81 -3.70 8.63
CA LEU A 185 -6.88 -3.11 7.29
C LEU A 185 -6.56 -4.20 6.26
N VAL A 186 -7.51 -4.54 5.42
CA VAL A 186 -7.35 -5.50 4.33
C VAL A 186 -7.18 -4.74 3.02
N LEU A 187 -6.00 -4.87 2.41
CA LEU A 187 -5.61 -4.24 1.16
C LEU A 187 -5.72 -5.25 0.02
N ILE A 188 -6.62 -5.02 -0.94
CA ILE A 188 -6.84 -5.90 -2.09
C ILE A 188 -6.62 -5.11 -3.37
N LEU A 189 -5.61 -5.49 -4.14
CA LEU A 189 -5.40 -4.95 -5.49
C LEU A 189 -6.20 -5.80 -6.49
N ALA A 190 -7.17 -5.19 -7.17
CA ALA A 190 -8.09 -5.89 -8.06
C ALA A 190 -8.13 -5.23 -9.45
N PRO A 191 -8.23 -6.01 -10.55
CA PRO A 191 -8.55 -5.45 -11.86
C PRO A 191 -9.84 -4.62 -11.82
N LYS A 192 -9.89 -3.55 -12.61
CA LYS A 192 -11.03 -2.63 -12.67
C LYS A 192 -12.36 -3.34 -12.86
N GLU A 193 -12.38 -4.39 -13.66
CA GLU A 193 -13.58 -5.17 -14.02
C GLU A 193 -14.11 -6.00 -12.84
N LYS A 194 -13.23 -6.41 -11.90
CA LYS A 194 -13.60 -7.22 -10.73
C LYS A 194 -13.94 -6.39 -9.50
N LYS A 195 -13.60 -5.10 -9.51
CA LYS A 195 -13.74 -4.20 -8.35
C LYS A 195 -15.15 -4.27 -7.72
N LEU A 196 -16.19 -4.08 -8.53
CA LEU A 196 -17.57 -4.00 -8.04
C LEU A 196 -18.02 -5.33 -7.43
N ALA A 197 -17.78 -6.45 -8.13
CA ALA A 197 -18.14 -7.79 -7.65
C ALA A 197 -17.44 -8.12 -6.31
N ILE A 198 -16.15 -7.77 -6.16
CA ILE A 198 -15.42 -7.98 -4.90
C ILE A 198 -16.00 -7.11 -3.78
N MET A 199 -16.26 -5.83 -4.04
CA MET A 199 -16.86 -4.94 -3.04
C MET A 199 -18.23 -5.43 -2.58
N GLU A 200 -19.10 -5.79 -3.53
CA GLU A 200 -20.44 -6.31 -3.22
C GLU A 200 -20.34 -7.60 -2.40
N SER A 201 -19.47 -8.53 -2.77
CA SER A 201 -19.31 -9.78 -2.03
C SER A 201 -18.85 -9.56 -0.58
N ILE A 202 -17.98 -8.57 -0.33
CA ILE A 202 -17.50 -8.25 1.02
C ILE A 202 -18.59 -7.60 1.87
N THR A 203 -19.50 -6.81 1.29
CA THR A 203 -20.52 -6.07 2.05
C THR A 203 -21.83 -6.82 2.27
N HIS A 204 -22.05 -7.95 1.60
CA HIS A 204 -23.29 -8.73 1.67
C HIS A 204 -23.19 -9.99 2.55
N GLU A 205 -22.01 -10.32 3.08
CA GLU A 205 -21.83 -11.25 4.22
C GLU A 205 -21.87 -10.47 5.55
#